data_AF-A0A0J6SKG5-F1
#
_entry.id   AF-A0A0J6SKG5-F1
#
_cell.length_a   1.000
_cell.length_b   1.000
_cell.length_c   1.000
_cell.angle_alpha   90.00
_cell.angle_beta   90.00
_cell.angle_gamma   90.00
#
_symmetry.space_group_name_H-M   'P 1'
#
loop_
_entity.id
_entity.type
_entity.pdbx_description
1 polymer ?
#
loop_
_entity_poly.entity_id
_entity_poly.type
_entity_poly.pdbx_seq_one_letter_code
_entity_poly.pdbx_strand_id
1 'polypeptide(L)'
;MASPLDEARQEGITAGREWFDAIVKPHLLRLSASEDQAVFAEMEAAVEKEIPRRVDACGQDLLRSGILREKVEAWAQGVAFGAGFRAKELAAQSSAAND
;
A
#
# COMPACT_ATOMS: atom_id res chain seq x y z
N MET A 1 18.19 12.02 16.50
CA MET A 1 16.77 11.76 16.79
C MET A 1 16.02 11.93 15.48
N ALA A 2 15.16 10.98 15.10
CA ALA A 2 14.31 11.10 13.91
C ALA A 2 13.25 12.19 14.16
N SER A 3 12.80 12.90 13.12
CA SER A 3 11.74 13.89 13.29
C SER A 3 10.39 13.19 13.48
N PRO A 4 9.40 13.82 14.15
CA PRO A 4 8.05 13.27 14.26
C PRO A 4 7.35 12.98 12.92
N LEU A 5 7.81 13.61 11.82
CA LEU A 5 7.32 13.35 10.47
C LEU A 5 7.99 12.10 9.87
N ASP A 6 9.25 11.82 10.21
CA ASP A 6 9.95 10.61 9.78
C ASP A 6 9.36 9.38 10.47
N GLU A 7 9.00 9.51 11.76
CA GLU A 7 8.27 8.48 12.51
C GLU A 7 6.92 8.16 11.85
N ALA A 8 6.10 9.19 11.60
CA ALA A 8 4.81 9.02 10.93
C ALA A 8 4.96 8.38 9.53
N ARG A 9 5.99 8.78 8.77
CA ARG A 9 6.28 8.17 7.46
C ARG A 9 6.65 6.70 7.59
N GLN A 10 7.51 6.34 8.55
CA GLN A 10 7.94 4.96 8.76
C GLN A 10 6.80 4.06 9.26
N GLU A 11 5.94 4.58 10.13
CA GLU A 11 4.69 3.93 10.53
C GLU A 11 3.79 3.68 9.30
N GLY A 12 3.63 4.71 8.46
CA GLY A 12 2.89 4.60 7.20
C GLY A 12 3.45 3.51 6.28
N ILE A 13 4.77 3.46 6.09
CA ILE A 13 5.43 2.43 5.26
C ILE A 13 5.08 1.02 5.78
N THR A 14 5.14 0.82 7.09
CA THR A 14 4.84 -0.47 7.70
C THR A 14 3.39 -0.85 7.49
N ALA A 15 2.46 0.07 7.79
CA ALA A 15 1.03 -0.12 7.58
C ALA A 15 0.69 -0.40 6.11
N GLY A 16 1.35 0.28 5.16
CA GLY A 16 1.16 0.05 3.73
C GLY A 16 1.57 -1.35 3.27
N ARG A 17 2.68 -1.87 3.79
CA ARG A 17 3.14 -3.25 3.50
C ARG A 17 2.17 -4.28 4.07
N GLU A 18 1.77 -4.13 5.32
CA GLU A 18 0.82 -5.03 5.98
C GLU A 18 -0.53 -5.04 5.28
N TRP A 19 -1.03 -3.85 4.89
CA TRP A 19 -2.28 -3.73 4.15
C TRP A 19 -2.20 -4.43 2.79
N PHE A 20 -1.10 -4.25 2.05
CA PHE A 20 -0.89 -4.95 0.78
C PHE A 20 -0.92 -6.47 0.99
N ASP A 21 -0.21 -6.99 1.99
CA ASP A 21 -0.16 -8.43 2.27
C ASP A 21 -1.50 -9.00 2.75
N ALA A 22 -2.31 -8.22 3.47
CA ALA A 22 -3.60 -8.66 4.00
C ALA A 22 -4.73 -8.59 2.96
N ILE A 23 -4.74 -7.54 2.13
CA ILE A 23 -5.85 -7.24 1.23
C ILE A 23 -5.47 -7.58 -0.20
N VAL A 24 -4.37 -7.05 -0.72
CA VAL A 24 -4.05 -7.13 -2.15
C VAL A 24 -3.45 -8.49 -2.53
N LYS A 25 -2.49 -9.00 -1.74
CA LYS A 25 -1.76 -10.25 -2.03
C LYS A 25 -2.68 -11.48 -2.14
N PRO A 26 -3.68 -11.72 -1.28
CA PRO A 26 -4.58 -12.87 -1.44
C PRO A 26 -5.46 -12.76 -2.68
N HIS A 27 -5.85 -11.55 -3.08
CA HIS A 27 -6.55 -11.32 -4.35
C HIS A 27 -5.62 -11.60 -5.54
N LEU A 28 -4.35 -11.16 -5.47
CA LEU A 28 -3.34 -11.44 -6.50
C LEU A 28 -3.11 -12.94 -6.68
N LEU A 29 -2.91 -13.69 -5.58
CA LEU A 29 -2.65 -15.13 -5.64
C LEU A 29 -3.84 -15.95 -6.14
N ARG A 30 -5.08 -15.50 -5.90
CA ARG A 30 -6.27 -16.12 -6.49
C ARG A 30 -6.38 -15.89 -7.98
N LEU A 31 -5.92 -14.73 -8.44
CA LEU A 31 -6.05 -14.29 -9.82
C LEU A 31 -4.87 -14.70 -10.70
N SER A 32 -3.67 -14.87 -10.15
CA SER A 32 -2.51 -15.43 -10.86
C SER A 32 -2.65 -16.91 -11.21
N ALA A 33 -3.70 -17.59 -10.72
CA ALA A 33 -4.09 -18.91 -11.22
C ALA A 33 -4.73 -18.83 -12.63
N SER A 34 -5.18 -17.65 -13.06
CA SER A 34 -5.43 -17.33 -14.46
C SER A 34 -4.23 -16.54 -14.99
N GLU A 35 -3.43 -17.13 -15.89
CA GLU A 35 -2.20 -16.54 -16.45
C GLU A 35 -2.44 -15.35 -17.40
N ASP A 36 -3.41 -14.48 -17.09
CA ASP A 36 -3.85 -13.42 -17.98
C ASP A 36 -3.22 -12.07 -17.57
N GLN A 37 -2.37 -11.52 -18.43
CA GLN A 37 -1.74 -10.21 -18.27
C GLN A 37 -2.78 -9.08 -18.07
N ALA A 38 -4.00 -9.23 -18.61
CA ALA A 38 -5.08 -8.27 -18.41
C ALA A 38 -5.50 -8.15 -16.93
N VAL A 39 -5.42 -9.26 -16.19
CA VAL A 39 -5.79 -9.32 -14.78
C VAL A 39 -4.79 -8.56 -13.90
N PHE A 40 -3.50 -8.58 -14.24
CA PHE A 40 -2.49 -7.79 -13.54
C PHE A 40 -2.69 -6.28 -13.73
N ALA A 41 -3.01 -5.83 -14.95
CA ALA A 41 -3.24 -4.42 -15.24
C ALA A 41 -4.53 -3.89 -14.59
N GLU A 42 -5.61 -4.69 -14.61
CA GLU A 42 -6.87 -4.34 -13.95
C GLU A 42 -6.72 -4.28 -12.42
N MET A 43 -5.84 -5.12 -11.85
CA MET A 43 -5.48 -5.07 -10.43
C MET A 43 -4.61 -3.88 -10.06
N GLU A 44 -3.59 -3.53 -10.86
CA GLU A 44 -2.79 -2.32 -10.62
C GLU A 44 -3.70 -1.09 -10.57
N ALA A 45 -4.65 -1.00 -11.52
CA ALA A 45 -5.66 0.06 -11.53
C ALA A 45 -6.62 0.02 -10.32
N ALA A 46 -6.95 -1.17 -9.80
CA ALA A 46 -7.79 -1.30 -8.60
C ALA A 46 -7.05 -0.87 -7.33
N VAL A 47 -5.76 -1.23 -7.21
CA VAL A 47 -4.89 -0.84 -6.10
C VAL A 47 -4.64 0.68 -6.12
N GLU A 48 -4.37 1.25 -7.29
CA GLU A 48 -4.23 2.70 -7.49
C GLU A 48 -5.47 3.49 -7.08
N LYS A 49 -6.67 2.92 -7.24
CA LYS A 49 -7.93 3.58 -6.85
C LYS A 49 -8.30 3.37 -5.38
N GLU A 50 -8.02 2.20 -4.81
CA GLU A 50 -8.49 1.84 -3.46
C GLU A 50 -7.53 2.32 -2.36
N ILE A 51 -6.22 2.43 -2.63
CA ILE A 51 -5.25 2.99 -1.67
C ILE A 51 -5.62 4.43 -1.30
N PRO A 52 -5.77 5.38 -2.26
CA PRO A 52 -6.06 6.78 -1.91
C PRO A 52 -7.37 6.92 -1.16
N ARG A 53 -8.42 6.18 -1.57
CA ARG A 53 -9.74 6.23 -0.92
C ARG A 53 -9.69 5.83 0.55
N ARG A 54 -8.92 4.79 0.89
CA ARG A 54 -8.77 4.30 2.26
C ARG A 54 -7.85 5.16 3.10
N VAL A 55 -6.77 5.63 2.49
CA VAL A 55 -5.84 6.59 3.12
C VAL A 55 -6.58 7.89 3.46
N ASP A 56 -7.44 8.38 2.55
CA ASP A 56 -8.28 9.55 2.81
C ASP A 56 -9.28 9.30 3.95
N ALA A 57 -10.00 8.18 3.95
CA ALA A 57 -10.94 7.86 5.01
C ALA A 57 -10.26 7.78 6.39
N CYS A 58 -9.14 7.06 6.48
CA CYS A 58 -8.36 6.96 7.71
C CYS A 58 -7.76 8.31 8.12
N GLY A 59 -7.25 9.07 7.15
CA GLY A 59 -6.71 10.40 7.37
C GLY A 59 -7.74 11.39 7.90
N GLN A 60 -8.98 11.34 7.40
CA GLN A 60 -10.07 12.16 7.93
C GLN A 60 -10.39 11.82 9.40
N ASP A 61 -10.36 10.55 9.78
CA ASP A 61 -10.61 10.15 11.17
C ASP A 61 -9.46 10.52 12.11
N LEU A 62 -8.21 10.45 11.64
CA LEU A 62 -7.04 10.93 12.39
C LEU A 62 -7.08 12.45 12.58
N LEU A 63 -7.46 13.20 11.54
CA LEU A 63 -7.66 14.64 11.62
C LEU A 63 -8.75 15.00 12.63
N ARG A 64 -9.89 14.29 12.62
CA ARG A 64 -10.97 14.46 13.60
C ARG A 64 -10.53 14.14 15.03
N SER A 65 -9.58 13.24 15.18
CA SER A 65 -8.98 12.86 16.47
C SER A 65 -7.92 13.86 16.97
N GLY A 66 -7.65 14.93 16.22
CA GLY A 66 -6.71 15.99 16.62
C GLY A 66 -5.26 15.74 16.19
N ILE A 67 -4.99 14.75 15.34
CA ILE A 67 -3.65 14.56 14.76
C ILE A 67 -3.36 15.67 13.77
N LEU A 68 -2.13 16.20 13.81
CA LEU A 68 -1.68 17.27 12.91
C LEU A 68 -1.73 16.81 11.45
N ARG A 69 -2.21 17.69 10.57
CA ARG A 69 -2.35 17.43 9.13
C ARG A 69 -1.06 16.94 8.48
N GLU A 70 0.06 17.60 8.77
CA GLU A 70 1.39 17.23 8.26
C GLU A 70 1.81 15.80 8.64
N LYS A 71 1.41 15.31 9.82
CA LYS A 71 1.67 13.94 10.25
C LYS A 71 0.78 12.95 9.50
N VAL A 72 -0.49 13.30 9.29
CA VAL A 72 -1.42 12.49 8.49
C VAL A 72 -0.94 12.39 7.04
N GLU A 73 -0.47 13.48 6.46
CA GLU A 73 0.08 13.51 5.10
C GLU A 73 1.38 12.70 4.99
N ALA A 74 2.30 12.82 5.96
CA ALA A 74 3.51 12.01 6.00
C ALA A 74 3.21 10.50 6.14
N TRP A 75 2.24 10.15 6.99
CA TRP A 75 1.76 8.77 7.14
C TRP A 75 1.12 8.25 5.85
N ALA A 76 0.23 9.02 5.24
CA ALA A 76 -0.43 8.69 3.97
C ALA A 76 0.56 8.40 2.83
N GLN A 77 1.59 9.24 2.70
CA GLN A 77 2.69 9.03 1.75
C GLN A 77 3.46 7.74 2.05
N GLY A 78 3.71 7.46 3.33
CA GLY A 78 4.32 6.22 3.79
C GLY A 78 3.49 4.99 3.37
N VAL A 79 2.16 5.01 3.59
CA VAL A 79 1.26 3.91 3.22
C VAL A 79 1.30 3.61 1.73
N ALA A 80 1.19 4.64 0.89
CA ALA A 80 1.27 4.48 -0.56
C ALA A 80 2.62 3.89 -1.00
N PHE A 81 3.72 4.40 -0.44
CA PHE A 81 5.06 3.90 -0.74
C PHE A 81 5.23 2.44 -0.29
N GLY A 82 4.84 2.11 0.94
CA GLY A 82 4.96 0.76 1.50
C GLY A 82 4.17 -0.29 0.71
N ALA A 83 2.94 0.04 0.32
CA ALA A 83 2.10 -0.83 -0.51
C ALA A 83 2.70 -1.01 -1.91
N GLY A 84 3.11 0.08 -2.57
CA GLY A 84 3.71 0.02 -3.91
C GLY A 84 5.06 -0.72 -3.95
N PHE A 85 5.89 -0.55 -2.92
CA PHE A 85 7.15 -1.28 -2.79
C PHE A 85 6.90 -2.78 -2.62
N ARG A 86 5.94 -3.15 -1.77
CA ARG A 86 5.58 -4.56 -1.56
C ARG A 86 5.05 -5.24 -2.82
N ALA A 87 4.27 -4.53 -3.64
CA ALA A 87 3.81 -5.01 -4.93
C ALA A 87 4.97 -5.39 -5.87
N LYS A 88 5.98 -4.52 -5.95
CA LYS A 88 7.20 -4.76 -6.76
C LYS A 88 8.02 -5.93 -6.24
N GLU A 89 8.17 -6.06 -4.93
CA GLU A 89 8.85 -7.23 -4.31
C GLU A 89 8.16 -8.54 -4.72
N LEU A 90 6.83 -8.58 -4.66
CA LEU A 90 6.06 -9.76 -5.02
C LEU A 90 6.20 -10.09 -6.52
N ALA A 91 6.12 -9.08 -7.39
CA ALA A 91 6.31 -9.26 -8.83
C ALA A 91 7.72 -9.83 -9.16
N ALA A 92 8.77 -9.32 -8.51
CA ALA A 92 10.13 -9.81 -8.69
C ALA A 92 10.31 -11.26 -8.19
N GLN A 93 9.70 -11.62 -7.06
CA GLN A 93 9.71 -12.99 -6.54
C GLN A 93 9.02 -13.98 -7.50
N SER A 94 7.89 -13.58 -8.08
CA SER A 94 7.19 -14.42 -9.06
C SER A 94 8.01 -14.61 -10.34
N SER A 95 8.71 -13.58 -10.80
CA SER A 95 9.62 -13.69 -11.96
C SER A 95 10.78 -14.65 -11.67
N ALA A 96 11.41 -14.53 -10.51
CA ALA A 96 12.55 -15.38 -10.12
C ALA A 96 12.16 -16.85 -9.82
N ALA A 97 10.88 -17.13 -9.57
CA ALA A 97 10.37 -18.50 -9.39
C ALA A 97 9.96 -19.17 -10.72
N ASN A 98 9.79 -18.38 -11.79
CA ASN A 98 9.38 -18.84 -13.11
C ASN A 98 10.54 -18.94 -14.12
N ASP A 99 11.71 -18.38 -13.79
CA ASP A 99 13.00 -18.63 -14.46
C ASP A 99 13.67 -19.91 -13.90
#